data_AF-A0A962MFC9-F1
#
_entry.id   AF-A0A962MFC9-F1
#
_cell.length_a   1.000
_cell.length_b   1.000
_cell.length_c   1.000
_cell.angle_alpha   90.00
_cell.angle_beta   90.00
_cell.angle_gamma   90.00
#
_symmetry.space_group_name_H-M   'P 1'
#
loop_
_entity.id
_entity.type
_entity.pdbx_description
1 polymer ?
#
loop_
_entity_poly.entity_id
_entity_poly.type
_entity_poly.pdbx_seq_one_letter_code
_entity_poly.pdbx_strand_id
1 'polypeptide(L)'
;MGMLAAVRQGSILDHGVMTLSLTGYSMPIFWWGILLIFLFSGILGWTPVSGRISLLYYFEPVTGFMLIDSWLSGQKGAFSSALSHLILPTIVLGTIPMAVIARQTRSAMLEVLSEDYVRTARAKGLPPQRVIGLHALRNALIPVVTVIGLQVGVLLGGAVLTETIFAWPGIGKWMVESISRRDYPAVQGGLLLIAAIVMIVNLLVDLLYGLINPRIRHTR
;
A
#
# COMPACT_ATOMS: atom_id res chain seq x y z
N MET A 1 -7.40 7.43 5.87
CA MET A 1 -7.91 8.44 4.91
C MET A 1 -9.34 8.16 4.45
N GLY A 2 -9.64 7.01 3.82
CA GLY A 2 -10.99 6.70 3.28
C GLY A 2 -12.14 6.79 4.30
N MET A 3 -11.95 6.32 5.53
CA MET A 3 -12.96 6.43 6.60
C MET A 3 -13.24 7.89 7.00
N LEU A 4 -12.18 8.69 7.23
CA LEU A 4 -12.32 10.11 7.60
C LEU A 4 -12.91 10.95 6.46
N ALA A 5 -12.57 10.61 5.21
CA ALA A 5 -13.14 11.21 4.00
C ALA A 5 -14.64 10.90 3.84
N ALA A 6 -15.06 9.67 4.15
CA ALA A 6 -16.47 9.28 4.14
C ALA A 6 -17.29 9.96 5.26
N VAL A 7 -16.70 10.15 6.44
CA VAL A 7 -17.36 10.81 7.57
C VAL A 7 -17.48 12.33 7.35
N ARG A 8 -16.56 12.94 6.59
CA ARG A 8 -16.59 14.36 6.18
C ARG A 8 -16.92 14.52 4.69
N GLN A 9 -17.90 13.75 4.22
CA GLN A 9 -18.39 13.83 2.85
C GLN A 9 -18.78 15.27 2.49
N GLY A 10 -18.17 15.82 1.44
CA GLY A 10 -18.47 17.17 0.94
C GLY A 10 -17.62 18.30 1.53
N SER A 11 -16.62 18.00 2.37
CA SER A 11 -15.68 19.05 2.82
C SER A 11 -14.70 19.45 1.70
N ILE A 12 -14.25 20.71 1.72
CA ILE A 12 -13.23 21.23 0.78
C ILE A 12 -11.93 20.41 0.88
N LEU A 13 -11.61 19.91 2.07
CA LEU A 13 -10.48 19.02 2.30
C LEU A 13 -10.67 17.64 1.64
N ASP A 14 -11.89 17.09 1.63
CA ASP A 14 -12.22 15.83 0.92
C ASP A 14 -12.02 15.99 -0.59
N HIS A 15 -12.52 17.10 -1.16
CA HIS A 15 -12.33 17.41 -2.58
C HIS A 15 -10.85 17.66 -2.91
N GLY A 16 -10.12 18.43 -2.11
CA GLY A 16 -8.70 18.68 -2.32
C GLY A 16 -7.86 17.40 -2.30
N VAL A 17 -8.09 16.52 -1.33
CA VAL A 17 -7.38 15.23 -1.23
C VAL A 17 -7.74 14.31 -2.39
N MET A 18 -9.01 14.26 -2.80
CA MET A 18 -9.47 13.44 -3.92
C MET A 18 -8.91 13.94 -5.26
N THR A 19 -8.95 15.25 -5.51
CA THR A 19 -8.39 15.85 -6.73
C THR A 19 -6.88 15.61 -6.79
N LEU A 20 -6.15 15.84 -5.68
CA LEU A 20 -4.72 15.56 -5.62
C LEU A 20 -4.41 14.07 -5.86
N SER A 21 -5.23 13.17 -5.30
CA SER A 21 -5.08 11.72 -5.48
C SER A 21 -5.37 11.29 -6.92
N LEU A 22 -6.33 11.92 -7.60
CA LEU A 22 -6.65 11.66 -9.02
C LEU A 22 -5.53 12.16 -9.94
N THR A 23 -4.98 13.35 -9.69
CA THR A 23 -3.84 13.87 -10.45
C THR A 23 -2.60 12.98 -10.29
N GLY A 24 -2.33 12.50 -9.07
CA GLY A 24 -1.25 11.55 -8.81
C GLY A 24 -1.45 10.18 -9.47
N TYR A 25 -2.71 9.71 -9.57
CA TYR A 25 -3.04 8.48 -10.29
C TYR A 25 -2.84 8.58 -11.81
N SER A 26 -3.07 9.77 -12.38
CA SER A 26 -2.87 10.02 -13.82
C SER A 26 -1.40 10.10 -14.23
N MET A 27 -0.50 10.32 -13.28
CA MET A 27 0.94 10.35 -13.55
C MET A 27 1.50 8.92 -13.57
N PRO A 28 2.29 8.53 -14.58
CA PRO A 28 3.00 7.27 -14.56
C PRO A 28 3.89 7.16 -13.31
N ILE A 29 3.92 5.97 -12.69
CA ILE A 29 4.65 5.74 -11.43
C ILE A 29 6.13 6.13 -11.52
N PHE A 30 6.75 5.94 -12.69
CA PHE A 30 8.14 6.30 -12.89
C PHE A 30 8.36 7.82 -12.83
N TRP A 31 7.46 8.57 -13.45
CA TRP A 31 7.56 10.01 -13.53
C TRP A 31 7.31 10.63 -12.17
N TRP A 32 6.32 10.09 -11.45
CA TRP A 32 6.06 10.44 -10.05
C TRP A 32 7.29 10.19 -9.17
N GLY A 33 7.95 9.04 -9.32
CA GLY A 33 9.19 8.73 -8.60
C GLY A 33 10.33 9.71 -8.89
N ILE A 34 10.54 10.04 -10.16
CA ILE A 34 11.58 11.01 -10.58
C ILE A 34 11.30 12.40 -10.03
N LEU A 35 10.05 12.88 -10.06
CA LEU A 35 9.67 14.18 -9.51
C LEU A 35 9.91 14.24 -7.99
N LEU A 36 9.57 13.17 -7.27
CA LEU A 36 9.80 13.09 -5.84
C LEU A 36 11.30 13.07 -5.51
N ILE A 37 12.12 12.35 -6.27
CA ILE A 37 13.57 12.40 -6.12
C ILE A 37 14.08 13.83 -6.35
N PHE A 38 13.67 14.46 -7.45
CA PHE A 38 14.10 15.81 -7.79
C PHE A 38 13.76 16.82 -6.69
N LEU A 39 12.53 16.77 -6.17
CA LEU A 39 12.07 17.70 -5.13
C LEU A 39 12.69 17.40 -3.76
N PHE A 40 12.53 16.17 -3.25
CA PHE A 40 12.90 15.84 -1.87
C PHE A 40 14.37 15.55 -1.69
N SER A 41 15.02 14.99 -2.72
CA SER A 41 16.44 14.69 -2.68
C SER A 41 17.29 15.78 -3.30
N GLY A 42 16.87 16.32 -4.45
CA GLY A 42 17.62 17.36 -5.16
C GLY A 42 17.50 18.75 -4.52
N ILE A 43 16.27 19.26 -4.38
CA ILE A 43 16.05 20.63 -3.88
C ILE A 43 16.08 20.69 -2.35
N LEU A 44 15.29 19.83 -1.69
CA LEU A 44 15.08 19.91 -0.25
C LEU A 44 16.16 19.19 0.57
N GLY A 45 16.83 18.19 -0.01
CA GLY A 45 17.84 17.37 0.69
C GLY A 45 17.30 16.58 1.89
N TRP A 46 15.99 16.30 1.94
CA TRP A 46 15.34 15.59 3.06
C TRP A 46 15.59 14.09 3.02
N THR A 47 15.65 13.52 1.83
CA THR A 47 15.80 12.08 1.63
C THR A 47 16.94 11.76 0.67
N PRO A 48 17.57 10.59 0.81
CA PRO A 48 18.56 10.09 -0.15
C PRO A 48 17.96 9.87 -1.55
N VAL A 49 18.81 9.95 -2.57
CA VAL A 49 18.41 9.78 -3.98
C VAL A 49 18.09 8.32 -4.29
N SER A 50 18.89 7.39 -3.77
CA SER A 50 18.83 5.98 -4.13
C SER A 50 19.52 5.09 -3.09
N GLY A 51 19.30 3.77 -3.20
CA GLY A 51 19.91 2.75 -2.35
C GLY A 51 19.05 2.33 -1.16
N ARG A 52 19.54 1.37 -0.38
CA ARG A 52 18.86 0.83 0.82
C ARG A 52 19.33 1.46 2.13
N ILE A 53 20.55 1.96 2.14
CA ILE A 53 21.21 2.60 3.27
C ILE A 53 22.36 3.45 2.75
N SER A 54 22.79 4.44 3.53
CA SER A 54 23.96 5.25 3.20
C SER A 54 25.21 4.39 3.11
N LEU A 55 26.11 4.73 2.19
CA LEU A 55 27.41 4.08 1.99
C LEU A 55 28.32 4.15 3.22
N LEU A 56 27.99 4.99 4.21
CA LEU A 56 28.73 5.14 5.47
C LEU A 56 28.48 3.97 6.46
N TYR A 57 27.42 3.19 6.26
CA TYR A 57 27.05 2.10 7.16
C TYR A 57 27.28 0.76 6.48
N TYR A 58 28.11 -0.07 7.10
CA TYR A 58 28.37 -1.44 6.66
C TYR A 58 28.21 -2.39 7.84
N PHE A 59 27.34 -3.38 7.68
CA PHE A 59 27.11 -4.45 8.65
C PHE A 59 26.73 -5.73 7.92
N GLU A 60 27.05 -6.88 8.52
CA GLU A 60 26.66 -8.17 7.99
C GLU A 60 25.14 -8.40 8.19
N PRO A 61 24.39 -8.79 7.14
CA PRO A 61 22.98 -9.11 7.29
C PRO A 61 22.78 -10.36 8.16
N VAL A 62 21.98 -10.25 9.23
CA VAL A 62 21.66 -11.39 10.11
C VAL A 62 20.32 -12.01 9.70
N THR A 63 19.30 -11.17 9.51
CA THR A 63 17.93 -11.58 9.17
C THR A 63 17.59 -11.38 7.69
N GLY A 64 18.34 -10.52 6.99
CA GLY A 64 18.05 -10.10 5.62
C GLY A 64 17.06 -8.93 5.52
N PHE A 65 16.39 -8.57 6.63
CA PHE A 65 15.53 -7.40 6.70
C PHE A 65 16.35 -6.18 7.13
N MET A 66 16.55 -5.24 6.20
CA MET A 66 17.41 -4.05 6.40
C MET A 66 17.07 -3.24 7.65
N LEU A 67 15.79 -3.07 7.99
CA LEU A 67 15.39 -2.32 9.18
C LEU A 67 15.75 -3.06 10.48
N ILE A 68 15.64 -4.38 10.49
CA ILE A 68 15.97 -5.21 11.64
C ILE A 68 17.49 -5.28 11.78
N ASP A 69 18.18 -5.55 10.68
CA ASP A 69 19.64 -5.67 10.66
C ASP A 69 20.33 -4.34 11.01
N SER A 70 19.83 -3.21 10.50
CA SER A 70 20.35 -1.88 10.86
C SER A 70 20.11 -1.53 12.34
N TRP A 71 19.01 -1.99 12.93
CA TRP A 71 18.74 -1.84 14.37
C TRP A 71 19.68 -2.70 15.21
N LEU A 72 19.88 -3.96 14.81
CA LEU A 72 20.75 -4.91 15.50
C LEU A 72 22.25 -4.60 15.32
N SER A 73 22.62 -3.86 14.28
CA SER A 73 24.02 -3.50 13.97
C SER A 73 24.71 -2.69 15.08
N GLY A 74 23.95 -2.06 15.99
CA GLY A 74 24.48 -1.20 17.05
C GLY A 74 25.08 0.13 16.55
N GLN A 75 25.09 0.39 15.24
CA GLN A 75 25.62 1.63 14.66
C GLN A 75 24.61 2.78 14.80
N LYS A 76 25.02 3.84 15.51
CA LYS A 76 24.18 5.03 15.70
C LYS A 76 23.87 5.68 14.34
N GLY A 77 22.58 5.79 14.03
CA GLY A 77 22.08 6.40 12.79
C GLY A 77 21.82 5.44 11.62
N ALA A 78 22.29 4.19 11.69
CA ALA A 78 22.06 3.20 10.61
C ALA A 78 20.57 2.94 10.36
N PHE A 79 19.78 2.79 11.44
CA PHE A 79 18.33 2.63 11.35
C PHE A 79 17.63 3.85 10.75
N SER A 80 18.02 5.05 11.17
CA SER A 80 17.44 6.29 10.64
C SER A 80 17.77 6.46 9.15
N SER A 81 18.98 6.08 8.74
CA SER A 81 19.35 6.03 7.34
C SER A 81 18.51 5.00 6.58
N ALA A 82 18.37 3.78 7.08
CA ALA A 82 17.56 2.76 6.39
C ALA A 82 16.09 3.22 6.23
N LEU A 83 15.53 3.87 7.24
CA LEU A 83 14.19 4.42 7.19
C LEU A 83 14.06 5.55 6.16
N SER A 84 15.02 6.49 6.11
CA SER A 84 14.96 7.60 5.15
C SER A 84 15.03 7.14 3.70
N HIS A 85 15.77 6.06 3.42
CA HIS A 85 15.83 5.44 2.09
C HIS A 85 14.52 4.73 1.70
N LEU A 86 13.68 4.35 2.66
CA LEU A 86 12.39 3.68 2.41
C LEU A 86 11.24 4.65 2.15
N ILE A 87 11.32 5.90 2.61
CA ILE A 87 10.20 6.85 2.56
C ILE A 87 9.73 7.09 1.12
N LEU A 88 10.62 7.51 0.22
CA LEU A 88 10.23 7.84 -1.15
C LEU A 88 9.73 6.61 -1.94
N PRO A 89 10.43 5.46 -1.97
CA PRO A 89 9.92 4.25 -2.63
C PRO A 89 8.53 3.83 -2.12
N THR A 90 8.32 3.91 -0.81
CA THR A 90 7.04 3.51 -0.19
C THR A 90 5.91 4.46 -0.57
N ILE A 91 6.18 5.77 -0.62
CA ILE A 91 5.20 6.77 -1.07
C ILE A 91 4.85 6.53 -2.54
N VAL A 92 5.86 6.35 -3.41
CA VAL A 92 5.65 6.12 -4.85
C VAL A 92 4.77 4.88 -5.08
N LEU A 93 5.13 3.75 -4.47
CA LEU A 93 4.36 2.51 -4.59
C LEU A 93 2.99 2.59 -3.95
N GLY A 94 2.88 3.25 -2.80
CA GLY A 94 1.65 3.35 -2.04
C GLY A 94 0.63 4.31 -2.64
N THR A 95 1.04 5.30 -3.42
CA THR A 95 0.17 6.38 -3.90
C THR A 95 -1.02 5.84 -4.72
N ILE A 96 -0.75 4.98 -5.71
CA ILE A 96 -1.77 4.41 -6.61
C ILE A 96 -2.78 3.54 -5.85
N PRO A 97 -2.38 2.48 -5.13
CA PRO A 97 -3.34 1.62 -4.42
C PRO A 97 -4.05 2.38 -3.30
N MET A 98 -3.38 3.33 -2.63
CA MET A 98 -4.03 4.15 -1.62
C MET A 98 -5.16 4.99 -2.20
N ALA A 99 -4.99 5.57 -3.38
CA ALA A 99 -6.04 6.31 -4.06
C ALA A 99 -7.24 5.40 -4.41
N VAL A 100 -6.98 4.20 -4.93
CA VAL A 100 -8.04 3.23 -5.26
C VAL A 100 -8.78 2.75 -4.01
N ILE A 101 -8.05 2.32 -2.98
CA ILE A 101 -8.61 1.84 -1.71
C ILE A 101 -9.39 2.95 -1.01
N ALA A 102 -8.89 4.19 -1.01
CA ALA A 102 -9.59 5.32 -0.41
C ALA A 102 -10.92 5.61 -1.11
N ARG A 103 -10.95 5.60 -2.46
CA ARG A 103 -12.19 5.76 -3.23
C ARG A 103 -13.18 4.64 -2.98
N GLN A 104 -12.71 3.39 -2.98
CA GLN A 104 -13.57 2.24 -2.71
C GLN A 104 -14.16 2.30 -1.29
N THR A 105 -13.31 2.59 -0.30
CA THR A 105 -13.73 2.73 1.11
C THR A 105 -14.75 3.84 1.25
N ARG A 106 -14.56 4.97 0.55
CA ARG A 106 -15.53 6.07 0.54
C ARG A 106 -16.85 5.62 -0.06
N SER A 107 -16.86 5.03 -1.26
CA SER A 107 -18.09 4.57 -1.92
C SER A 107 -18.86 3.57 -1.04
N ALA A 108 -18.18 2.57 -0.50
CA ALA A 108 -18.78 1.55 0.35
C ALA A 108 -19.33 2.14 1.67
N MET A 109 -18.60 3.08 2.29
CA MET A 109 -19.09 3.76 3.49
C MET A 109 -20.34 4.59 3.21
N LEU A 110 -20.43 5.25 2.06
CA LEU A 110 -21.60 6.07 1.70
C LEU A 110 -22.84 5.23 1.47
N GLU A 111 -22.68 4.11 0.77
CA GLU A 111 -23.74 3.12 0.58
C GLU A 111 -24.25 2.60 1.92
N VAL A 112 -23.34 2.13 2.78
CA VAL A 112 -23.70 1.56 4.08
C VAL A 112 -24.31 2.59 5.03
N LEU A 113 -23.83 3.83 5.04
CA LEU A 113 -24.39 4.90 5.88
C LEU A 113 -25.82 5.30 5.46
N SER A 114 -26.23 4.97 4.23
CA SER A 114 -27.59 5.23 3.73
C SER A 114 -28.60 4.13 4.10
N GLU A 115 -28.15 3.02 4.69
CA GLU A 115 -29.03 1.89 5.04
C GLU A 115 -29.93 2.17 6.25
N ASP A 116 -31.12 1.55 6.24
CA ASP A 116 -32.15 1.72 7.27
C ASP A 116 -31.71 1.28 8.66
N TYR A 117 -30.84 0.26 8.76
CA TYR A 117 -30.33 -0.18 10.05
C TYR A 117 -29.42 0.90 10.70
N VAL A 118 -28.71 1.70 9.90
CA VAL A 118 -27.89 2.83 10.38
C VAL A 118 -28.78 3.95 10.87
N ARG A 119 -29.86 4.26 10.14
CA ARG A 119 -30.87 5.24 10.58
C ARG A 119 -31.52 4.80 11.89
N THR A 120 -31.87 3.53 12.00
CA THR A 120 -32.44 2.93 13.22
C THR A 120 -31.46 3.00 14.39
N ALA A 121 -30.18 2.70 14.16
CA ALA A 121 -29.13 2.80 15.18
C ALA A 121 -28.98 4.24 15.72
N ARG A 122 -29.04 5.24 14.84
CA ARG A 122 -29.03 6.66 15.23
C ARG A 122 -30.30 7.06 15.99
N ALA A 123 -31.47 6.60 15.55
CA ALA A 123 -32.75 6.86 16.23
C ALA A 123 -32.79 6.29 17.66
N LYS A 124 -32.10 5.17 17.90
CA LYS A 124 -31.91 4.58 19.24
C LYS A 124 -30.91 5.34 20.13
N GLY A 125 -30.34 6.46 19.66
CA GLY A 125 -29.41 7.28 20.44
C GLY A 125 -27.97 6.76 20.50
N LEU A 126 -27.58 5.82 19.63
CA LEU A 126 -26.18 5.35 19.61
C LEU A 126 -25.22 6.47 19.19
N PRO A 127 -24.06 6.59 19.86
CA PRO A 127 -23.10 7.66 19.55
C PRO A 127 -22.56 7.51 18.11
N PRO A 128 -22.37 8.62 17.37
CA PRO A 128 -21.96 8.59 15.96
C PRO A 128 -20.70 7.76 15.70
N GLN A 129 -19.72 7.83 16.61
CA GLN A 129 -18.47 7.07 16.50
C GLN A 129 -18.68 5.56 16.51
N ARG A 130 -19.64 5.06 17.30
CA ARG A 130 -19.97 3.63 17.39
C ARG A 130 -20.77 3.17 16.17
N VAL A 131 -21.64 4.02 15.65
CA VAL A 131 -22.38 3.74 14.41
C VAL A 131 -21.40 3.67 13.23
N ILE A 132 -20.50 4.65 13.10
CA ILE A 132 -19.51 4.68 12.01
C ILE A 132 -18.50 3.54 12.14
N GLY A 133 -17.87 3.38 13.30
CA GLY A 133 -16.76 2.44 13.47
C GLY A 133 -17.19 0.97 13.55
N LEU A 134 -18.24 0.65 14.31
CA LEU A 134 -18.62 -0.74 14.53
C LEU A 134 -19.65 -1.25 13.51
N HIS A 135 -20.60 -0.39 13.12
CA HIS A 135 -21.72 -0.82 12.28
C HIS A 135 -21.46 -0.53 10.80
N ALA A 136 -21.13 0.71 10.45
CA ALA A 136 -20.94 1.08 9.05
C ALA A 136 -19.62 0.56 8.47
N LEU A 137 -18.49 0.79 9.15
CA LEU A 137 -17.17 0.41 8.65
C LEU A 137 -17.03 -1.10 8.48
N ARG A 138 -17.49 -1.90 9.45
CA ARG A 138 -17.38 -3.36 9.37
C ARG A 138 -18.11 -3.92 8.14
N ASN A 139 -19.27 -3.36 7.80
CA ASN A 139 -20.02 -3.76 6.61
C ASN A 139 -19.42 -3.18 5.32
N ALA A 140 -18.90 -1.95 5.36
CA ALA A 140 -18.19 -1.35 4.23
C ALA A 140 -16.84 -2.01 3.92
N LEU A 141 -16.23 -2.71 4.87
CA LEU A 141 -14.97 -3.44 4.66
C LEU A 141 -15.11 -4.64 3.72
N ILE A 142 -16.31 -5.18 3.55
CA ILE A 142 -16.59 -6.34 2.70
C ILE A 142 -16.05 -6.12 1.27
N PRO A 143 -16.48 -5.08 0.52
CA PRO A 143 -15.93 -4.80 -0.81
C PRO A 143 -14.50 -4.23 -0.80
N VAL A 144 -14.09 -3.56 0.29
CA VAL A 144 -12.77 -2.94 0.39
C VAL A 144 -11.66 -3.99 0.44
N VAL A 145 -11.88 -5.09 1.17
CA VAL A 145 -10.91 -6.18 1.32
C VAL A 145 -10.63 -6.87 -0.01
N THR A 146 -11.66 -7.11 -0.83
CA THR A 146 -11.48 -7.65 -2.18
C THR A 146 -10.63 -6.73 -3.05
N VAL A 147 -10.89 -5.42 -3.01
CA VAL A 147 -10.09 -4.45 -3.77
C VAL A 147 -8.64 -4.42 -3.29
N ILE A 148 -8.39 -4.52 -1.98
CA ILE A 148 -7.02 -4.62 -1.45
C ILE A 148 -6.29 -5.83 -2.04
N GLY A 149 -6.95 -6.99 -2.14
CA GLY A 149 -6.36 -8.17 -2.76
C GLY A 149 -5.95 -7.96 -4.22
N LEU A 150 -6.86 -7.39 -5.02
CA LEU A 150 -6.58 -7.05 -6.42
C LEU A 150 -5.40 -6.06 -6.58
N GLN A 151 -5.21 -5.16 -5.60
CA GLN A 151 -4.10 -4.19 -5.64
C GLN A 151 -2.72 -4.83 -5.45
N VAL A 152 -2.61 -6.04 -4.90
CA VAL A 152 -1.30 -6.67 -4.69
C VAL A 152 -0.65 -7.05 -6.03
N GLY A 153 -1.43 -7.51 -7.01
CA GLY A 153 -0.91 -7.75 -8.36
C GLY A 153 -0.40 -6.46 -9.03
N VAL A 154 -1.14 -5.36 -8.85
CA VAL A 154 -0.76 -4.04 -9.37
C VAL A 154 0.53 -3.54 -8.73
N LEU A 155 0.67 -3.73 -7.41
CA LEU A 155 1.87 -3.37 -6.66
C LEU A 155 3.11 -4.09 -7.17
N LEU A 156 3.01 -5.38 -7.53
CA LEU A 156 4.14 -6.13 -8.07
C LEU A 156 4.64 -5.56 -9.41
N GLY A 157 3.72 -5.14 -10.28
CA GLY A 157 4.07 -4.45 -11.53
C GLY A 157 4.75 -3.08 -11.27
N GLY A 158 4.21 -2.29 -10.34
CA GLY A 158 4.79 -1.01 -9.94
C GLY A 158 6.13 -1.13 -9.20
N ALA A 159 6.33 -2.23 -8.47
CA ALA A 159 7.54 -2.52 -7.70
C ALA A 159 8.77 -2.60 -8.60
N VAL A 160 8.67 -3.24 -9.76
CA VAL A 160 9.77 -3.35 -10.73
C VAL A 160 10.31 -1.96 -11.13
N LEU A 161 9.41 -1.04 -11.47
CA LEU A 161 9.77 0.32 -11.85
C LEU A 161 10.36 1.09 -10.66
N THR A 162 9.74 0.98 -9.50
CA THR A 162 10.20 1.68 -8.29
C THR A 162 11.59 1.18 -7.85
N GLU A 163 11.81 -0.13 -7.87
CA GLU A 163 13.10 -0.75 -7.56
C GLU A 163 14.21 -0.27 -8.51
N THR A 164 13.87 -0.12 -9.78
CA THR A 164 14.81 0.38 -10.79
C THR A 164 15.18 1.84 -10.55
N ILE A 165 14.20 2.70 -10.31
CA ILE A 165 14.39 4.15 -10.13
C ILE A 165 15.18 4.47 -8.87
N PHE A 166 14.84 3.82 -7.76
CA PHE A 166 15.52 4.05 -6.47
C PHE A 166 16.78 3.20 -6.30
N ALA A 167 17.20 2.46 -7.34
CA ALA A 167 18.29 1.49 -7.29
C ALA A 167 18.17 0.50 -6.11
N TRP A 168 16.93 0.14 -5.76
CA TRP A 168 16.64 -0.78 -4.67
C TRP A 168 16.75 -2.23 -5.20
N PRO A 169 17.63 -3.08 -4.64
CA PRO A 169 17.73 -4.48 -5.04
C PRO A 169 16.53 -5.24 -4.49
N GLY A 170 15.60 -5.58 -5.38
CA GLY A 170 14.42 -6.38 -5.10
C GLY A 170 14.16 -7.43 -6.18
N ILE A 171 13.08 -8.19 -5.99
CA ILE A 171 12.73 -9.34 -6.84
C ILE A 171 12.34 -8.86 -8.25
N GLY A 172 11.69 -7.71 -8.37
CA GLY A 172 11.25 -7.17 -9.65
C GLY A 172 12.42 -6.78 -10.56
N LYS A 173 13.38 -6.03 -10.02
CA LYS A 173 14.61 -5.66 -10.71
C LYS A 173 15.44 -6.90 -11.06
N TRP A 174 15.57 -7.85 -10.14
CA TRP A 174 16.27 -9.11 -10.38
C TRP A 174 15.65 -9.90 -11.54
N MET A 175 14.32 -9.94 -11.62
CA MET A 175 13.59 -10.57 -12.73
C MET A 175 13.88 -9.89 -14.07
N VAL A 176 13.82 -8.56 -14.14
CA VAL A 176 14.13 -7.81 -15.37
C VAL A 176 15.57 -8.05 -15.83
N GLU A 177 16.52 -8.09 -14.89
CA GLU A 177 17.92 -8.36 -15.17
C GLU A 177 18.12 -9.79 -15.69
N SER A 178 17.42 -10.77 -15.11
CA SER A 178 17.44 -12.18 -15.54
C SER A 178 16.88 -12.36 -16.95
N ILE A 179 15.79 -11.66 -17.29
CA ILE A 179 15.24 -11.63 -18.65
C ILE A 179 16.27 -11.06 -19.64
N SER A 180 16.91 -9.95 -19.27
CA SER A 180 17.91 -9.29 -20.12
C SER A 180 19.14 -10.17 -20.36
N ARG A 181 19.53 -10.96 -19.36
CA ARG A 181 20.63 -11.93 -19.42
C ARG A 181 20.24 -13.27 -20.07
N ARG A 182 18.97 -13.44 -20.46
CA ARG A 182 18.42 -14.71 -20.99
C ARG A 182 18.63 -15.88 -20.03
N ASP A 183 18.63 -15.62 -18.73
CA ASP A 183 18.70 -16.64 -17.69
C ASP A 183 17.31 -17.24 -17.48
N TYR A 184 16.94 -18.19 -18.36
CA TYR A 184 15.61 -18.81 -18.33
C TYR A 184 15.28 -19.51 -17.00
N PRO A 185 16.20 -20.26 -16.36
CA PRO A 185 15.95 -20.85 -15.04
C PRO A 185 15.60 -19.80 -13.97
N ALA A 186 16.35 -18.70 -13.89
CA ALA A 186 16.06 -17.64 -12.94
C ALA A 186 14.69 -16.99 -13.19
N VAL A 187 14.36 -16.71 -14.46
CA VAL A 187 13.05 -16.14 -14.85
C VAL A 187 11.90 -17.08 -14.50
N GLN A 188 12.02 -18.38 -14.78
CA GLN A 188 10.97 -19.35 -14.45
C GLN A 188 10.79 -19.48 -12.93
N GLY A 189 11.88 -19.55 -12.17
CA GLY A 189 11.83 -19.62 -10.71
C GLY A 189 11.18 -18.37 -10.09
N GLY A 190 11.56 -17.19 -10.56
CA GLY A 190 10.97 -15.94 -10.07
C GLY A 190 9.52 -15.75 -10.49
N LEU A 191 9.13 -16.18 -11.69
CA LEU A 191 7.73 -16.18 -12.11
C LEU A 191 6.86 -17.08 -11.21
N LEU A 192 7.33 -18.29 -10.91
CA LEU A 192 6.65 -19.21 -10.00
C LEU A 192 6.53 -18.64 -8.58
N LEU A 193 7.60 -18.02 -8.08
CA LEU A 193 7.61 -17.36 -6.77
C LEU A 193 6.58 -16.23 -6.71
N ILE A 194 6.55 -15.34 -7.71
CA ILE A 194 5.59 -14.24 -7.80
C ILE A 194 4.16 -14.80 -7.88
N ALA A 195 3.91 -15.81 -8.71
CA ALA A 195 2.62 -16.46 -8.82
C ALA A 195 2.16 -17.07 -7.49
N ALA A 196 3.06 -17.76 -6.77
CA ALA A 196 2.77 -18.33 -5.46
C ALA A 196 2.41 -17.25 -4.42
N ILE A 197 3.16 -16.14 -4.38
CA ILE A 197 2.86 -15.01 -3.50
C ILE A 197 1.48 -14.44 -3.80
N VAL A 198 1.16 -14.19 -5.08
CA VAL A 198 -0.16 -13.66 -5.47
C VAL A 198 -1.29 -14.62 -5.09
N MET A 199 -1.10 -15.93 -5.31
CA MET A 199 -2.09 -16.94 -4.91
C MET A 199 -2.30 -16.96 -3.39
N ILE A 200 -1.23 -16.91 -2.59
CA ILE A 200 -1.31 -16.87 -1.13
C ILE A 200 -2.06 -15.62 -0.67
N VAL A 201 -1.74 -14.46 -1.25
CA VAL A 201 -2.42 -13.21 -0.92
C VAL A 201 -3.89 -13.25 -1.26
N ASN A 202 -4.26 -13.74 -2.45
CA ASN A 202 -5.67 -13.88 -2.84
C ASN A 202 -6.41 -14.82 -1.90
N LEU A 203 -5.80 -15.96 -1.54
CA LEU A 203 -6.38 -16.89 -0.57
C LEU A 203 -6.59 -16.24 0.80
N LEU A 204 -5.63 -15.45 1.28
CA LEU A 204 -5.77 -14.69 2.53
C LEU A 204 -6.91 -13.68 2.45
N VAL A 205 -7.08 -13.00 1.32
CA VAL A 205 -8.15 -12.04 1.08
C VAL A 205 -9.52 -12.73 1.08
N ASP A 206 -9.64 -13.88 0.43
CA ASP A 206 -10.88 -14.66 0.41
C ASP A 206 -11.23 -15.20 1.80
N LEU A 207 -10.23 -15.64 2.58
CA LEU A 207 -10.42 -16.06 3.96
C LEU A 207 -10.86 -14.89 4.86
N LEU A 208 -10.22 -13.73 4.72
CA LEU A 208 -10.59 -12.51 5.43
C LEU A 208 -12.01 -12.07 5.08
N TYR A 209 -12.40 -12.17 3.82
CA TYR A 209 -13.78 -11.91 3.38
C TYR A 209 -14.77 -12.85 4.10
N GLY A 210 -14.47 -14.15 4.18
CA GLY A 210 -15.28 -15.12 4.91
C GLY A 210 -15.40 -14.83 6.41
N LEU A 211 -14.34 -14.32 7.05
CA LEU A 211 -14.33 -13.91 8.46
C LEU A 211 -15.13 -12.61 8.69
N ILE A 212 -15.09 -11.68 7.74
CA ILE A 212 -15.75 -10.37 7.84
C ILE A 212 -17.25 -10.49 7.56
N ASN A 213 -17.67 -11.41 6.68
CA ASN A 213 -19.08 -11.61 6.33
C ASN A 213 -19.71 -12.79 7.09
N PRO A 214 -20.36 -12.55 8.26
CA PRO A 214 -20.97 -13.61 9.06
C PRO A 214 -22.21 -14.25 8.40
N ARG A 215 -22.80 -13.65 7.35
CA ARG A 215 -24.01 -14.19 6.70
C ARG A 215 -23.74 -15.48 5.93
N ILE A 216 -22.49 -15.70 5.50
CA ILE A 216 -22.05 -16.93 4.81
C ILE A 216 -22.03 -18.13 5.79
N ARG A 217 -22.00 -17.86 7.10
CA ARG A 217 -21.88 -18.88 8.15
C ARG A 217 -23.22 -19.51 8.56
N HIS A 218 -24.35 -18.94 8.15
CA HIS A 218 -25.69 -19.33 8.61
C HIS A 218 -26.54 -20.07 7.56
N THR A 219 -25.98 -20.47 6.41
CA THR A 219 -26.68 -21.27 5.39
C THR A 219 -26.37 -22.77 5.50
N ARG A 220 -26.23 -23.28 6.72
CA ARG A 220 -26.20 -24.73 6.99
C ARG A 220 -27.31 -25.09 7.97
#